data_AF-A0A7J6QSS8-F1
#
_entry.id   AF-A0A7J6QSS8-F1
#
_cell.length_a   1.000
_cell.length_b   1.000
_cell.length_c   1.000
_cell.angle_alpha   90.00
_cell.angle_beta   90.00
_cell.angle_gamma   90.00
#
_symmetry.space_group_name_H-M   'P 1'
#
loop_
_entity.id
_entity.type
_entity.pdbx_description
1 polymer ?
#
loop_
_entity_poly.entity_id
_entity_poly.type
_entity_poly.pdbx_seq_one_letter_code
_entity_poly.pdbx_strand_id
1 'polypeptide(L)'
;KPDGKSVITYDSTHSEWSLSRQAPPGVSGGSVYYVPVYENSTVKGRPTGVLWMLDSGKENCMGLKGWGCVTEDQIEWFKSQADSDELTGVQGIVFVHIPLQEILLYWNAYGGDPSLVTGLKTEDVCCSSVNTGLFAAAFDHNVSGIFHGHDHNNDFLARVESNSRTIHVGYGRKSGYGGYGG
;
A
#
# COMPACT_ATOMS: atom_id res chain seq x y z
N LYS A 1 16.48 16.91 -8.48
CA LYS A 1 16.15 15.98 -7.38
C LYS A 1 16.45 14.57 -7.89
N PRO A 2 17.09 13.69 -7.09
CA PRO A 2 17.22 12.28 -7.46
C PRO A 2 15.84 11.68 -7.75
N ASP A 3 15.74 10.84 -8.77
CA ASP A 3 14.52 10.08 -9.04
C ASP A 3 14.42 8.88 -8.08
N GLY A 4 13.24 8.27 -7.95
CA GLY A 4 13.03 7.15 -7.02
C GLY A 4 14.02 6.00 -7.24
N LYS A 5 14.38 5.70 -8.49
CA LYS A 5 15.32 4.62 -8.83
C LYS A 5 16.74 4.90 -8.33
N SER A 6 17.19 6.14 -8.36
CA SER A 6 18.51 6.54 -7.85
C SER A 6 18.59 6.41 -6.32
N VAL A 7 17.50 6.69 -5.60
CA VAL A 7 17.42 6.47 -4.14
C VAL A 7 17.52 4.98 -3.82
N ILE A 8 16.74 4.14 -4.51
CA ILE A 8 16.79 2.68 -4.28
C ILE A 8 18.15 2.10 -4.67
N THR A 9 18.79 2.61 -5.72
CA THR A 9 20.16 2.23 -6.08
C THR A 9 21.13 2.53 -4.94
N TYR A 10 21.03 3.70 -4.30
CA TYR A 10 21.85 4.05 -3.15
C TYR A 10 21.53 3.17 -1.92
N ASP A 11 20.25 2.94 -1.63
CA ASP A 11 19.85 2.03 -0.54
C ASP A 11 20.39 0.61 -0.75
N SER A 12 20.44 0.15 -2.00
CA SER A 12 20.95 -1.18 -2.34
C SER A 12 22.46 -1.35 -2.08
N THR A 13 23.23 -0.25 -2.00
CA THR A 13 24.64 -0.31 -1.56
C THR A 13 24.77 -0.52 -0.05
N HIS A 14 23.66 -0.45 0.70
CA HIS A 14 23.57 -0.66 2.14
C HIS A 14 22.59 -1.79 2.46
N SER A 15 22.65 -2.88 1.70
CA SER A 15 21.71 -4.02 1.77
C SER A 15 21.64 -4.73 3.14
N GLU A 16 22.61 -4.48 4.01
CA GLU A 16 22.61 -4.94 5.41
C GLU A 16 21.59 -4.18 6.29
N TRP A 17 21.20 -2.97 5.90
CA TRP A 17 20.29 -2.10 6.65
C TRP A 17 18.98 -1.82 5.92
N SER A 18 18.89 -2.16 4.63
CA SER A 18 17.73 -1.88 3.79
C SER A 18 17.21 -3.14 3.09
N LEU A 19 15.89 -3.33 3.18
CA LEU A 19 15.16 -4.35 2.42
C LEU A 19 14.51 -3.80 1.14
N SER A 20 14.72 -2.51 0.85
CA SER A 20 14.17 -1.85 -0.33
C SER A 20 14.68 -2.52 -1.61
N ARG A 21 13.79 -2.70 -2.59
CA ARG A 21 14.13 -3.28 -3.89
C ARG A 21 13.50 -2.48 -5.02
N GLN A 22 14.19 -2.44 -6.16
CA GLN A 22 13.63 -1.84 -7.36
C GLN A 22 12.45 -2.67 -7.86
N ALA A 23 11.56 -2.02 -8.61
CA ALA A 23 10.51 -2.72 -9.34
C ALA A 23 11.10 -3.82 -10.24
N PRO A 24 10.49 -5.02 -10.32
CA PRO A 24 10.93 -6.09 -11.19
C PRO A 24 10.96 -5.68 -12.68
N PRO A 25 11.73 -6.37 -13.53
CA PRO A 25 11.71 -6.12 -14.96
C PRO A 25 10.28 -6.21 -15.53
N GLY A 26 9.88 -5.18 -16.29
CA GLY A 26 8.54 -5.12 -16.90
C GLY A 26 7.43 -4.58 -15.98
N VAL A 27 7.74 -4.26 -14.72
CA VAL A 27 6.80 -3.65 -13.77
C VAL A 27 7.11 -2.16 -13.61
N SER A 28 6.08 -1.32 -13.70
CA SER A 28 6.16 0.12 -13.54
C SER A 28 6.50 0.52 -12.11
N GLY A 29 7.08 1.72 -11.95
CA GLY A 29 7.50 2.26 -10.66
C GLY A 29 9.01 2.23 -10.42
N GLY A 30 9.44 2.88 -9.35
CA GLY A 30 10.81 2.87 -8.86
C GLY A 30 11.08 1.78 -7.84
N SER A 31 10.07 1.43 -7.01
CA SER A 31 10.21 0.51 -5.89
C SER A 31 8.93 -0.30 -5.69
N VAL A 32 8.93 -1.55 -6.19
CA VAL A 32 7.79 -2.47 -6.09
C VAL A 32 8.32 -3.80 -5.63
N TYR A 33 7.94 -4.25 -4.44
CA TYR A 33 8.48 -5.46 -3.84
C TYR A 33 7.61 -5.96 -2.70
N TYR A 34 7.96 -7.13 -2.17
CA TYR A 34 7.37 -7.66 -0.95
C TYR A 34 8.45 -8.11 0.04
N VAL A 35 8.07 -8.12 1.31
CA VAL A 35 8.89 -8.62 2.41
C VAL A 35 8.13 -9.77 3.08
N PRO A 36 8.57 -11.03 2.90
CA PRO A 36 7.98 -12.15 3.63
C PRO A 36 8.36 -12.06 5.11
N VAL A 37 7.39 -12.36 5.97
CA VAL A 37 7.56 -12.44 7.43
C VAL A 37 7.52 -13.91 7.82
N TYR A 38 8.55 -14.37 8.51
CA TYR A 38 8.68 -15.75 8.99
C TYR A 38 8.57 -15.78 10.52
N GLU A 39 8.04 -16.87 11.06
CA GLU A 39 7.91 -17.07 12.51
C GLU A 39 9.27 -17.07 13.23
N ASN A 40 10.31 -17.60 12.57
CA ASN A 40 11.64 -17.75 13.16
C ASN A 40 12.72 -17.51 12.10
N SER A 41 13.82 -16.86 12.50
CA SER A 41 15.00 -16.58 11.66
C SER A 41 15.82 -17.81 11.28
N THR A 42 15.65 -18.94 11.98
CA THR A 42 16.48 -20.14 11.84
C THR A 42 15.87 -21.26 11.01
N VAL A 43 14.54 -21.27 10.81
CA VAL A 43 13.84 -22.29 10.02
C VAL A 43 13.32 -21.62 8.74
N LYS A 44 13.87 -22.01 7.58
CA LYS A 44 13.34 -21.62 6.26
C LYS A 44 12.02 -22.36 5.99
N GLY A 45 10.99 -21.98 6.73
CA GLY A 45 9.62 -22.44 6.54
C GLY A 45 8.85 -21.53 5.58
N ARG A 46 7.58 -21.82 5.40
CA ARG A 46 6.65 -20.97 4.64
C ARG A 46 6.40 -19.64 5.40
N PRO A 47 6.28 -18.49 4.72
CA PRO A 47 5.97 -17.22 5.38
C PRO A 47 4.65 -17.27 6.17
N THR A 48 4.61 -16.61 7.32
CA THR A 48 3.40 -16.44 8.14
C THR A 48 2.68 -15.12 7.84
N GLY A 49 3.36 -14.18 7.18
CA GLY A 49 2.79 -12.94 6.69
C GLY A 49 3.61 -12.36 5.54
N VAL A 50 3.06 -11.36 4.87
CA VAL A 50 3.77 -10.65 3.79
C VAL A 50 3.43 -9.15 3.83
N LEU A 51 4.46 -8.31 3.69
CA LEU A 51 4.30 -6.87 3.51
C LEU A 51 4.52 -6.55 2.04
N TRP A 52 3.55 -5.89 1.41
CA TRP A 52 3.61 -5.46 0.01
C TRP A 52 3.91 -3.98 -0.06
N MET A 53 4.92 -3.61 -0.85
CA MET A 53 5.33 -2.22 -1.07
C MET A 53 5.04 -1.89 -2.54
N LEU A 54 4.01 -1.09 -2.80
CA LEU A 54 3.56 -0.74 -4.14
C LEU A 54 3.79 0.74 -4.42
N ASP A 55 4.13 1.06 -5.67
CA ASP A 55 4.48 2.41 -6.09
C ASP A 55 3.28 3.07 -6.77
N SER A 56 2.63 3.99 -6.08
CA SER A 56 1.54 4.77 -6.66
C SER A 56 2.01 5.86 -7.63
N GLY A 57 3.31 6.01 -7.86
CA GLY A 57 3.87 7.12 -8.59
C GLY A 57 3.59 8.45 -7.90
N LYS A 58 3.58 9.52 -8.69
CA LYS A 58 3.41 10.90 -8.21
C LYS A 58 2.08 11.49 -8.67
N GLU A 59 1.95 11.74 -9.97
CA GLU A 59 0.83 12.48 -10.56
C GLU A 59 0.41 11.82 -11.87
N ASN A 60 -0.79 12.16 -12.32
CA ASN A 60 -1.36 11.85 -13.61
C ASN A 60 -1.41 10.36 -13.96
N CYS A 61 -2.05 9.57 -13.09
CA CYS A 61 -2.25 8.14 -13.34
C CYS A 61 -2.88 7.91 -14.72
N MET A 62 -2.21 7.09 -15.54
CA MET A 62 -2.66 6.76 -16.90
C MET A 62 -2.96 7.99 -17.78
N GLY A 63 -2.30 9.13 -17.51
CA GLY A 63 -2.49 10.38 -18.24
C GLY A 63 -3.71 11.21 -17.81
N LEU A 64 -4.50 10.74 -16.84
CA LEU A 64 -5.63 11.50 -16.29
C LEU A 64 -5.14 12.47 -15.21
N LYS A 65 -5.54 13.74 -15.31
CA LYS A 65 -5.10 14.79 -14.39
C LYS A 65 -5.42 14.45 -12.92
N GLY A 66 -4.41 14.50 -12.05
CA GLY A 66 -4.57 14.31 -10.60
C GLY A 66 -3.39 13.57 -9.99
N TRP A 67 -3.63 12.83 -8.91
CA TRP A 67 -2.60 12.04 -8.23
C TRP A 67 -2.37 10.68 -8.92
N GLY A 68 -1.17 10.12 -8.73
CA GLY A 68 -0.80 8.81 -9.24
C GLY A 68 -1.64 7.66 -8.67
N CYS A 69 -1.41 6.44 -9.17
CA CYS A 69 -2.09 5.21 -8.79
C CYS A 69 -1.11 4.04 -8.86
N VAL A 70 -1.43 2.92 -8.20
CA VAL A 70 -0.77 1.64 -8.50
C VAL A 70 -1.28 1.16 -9.85
N THR A 71 -0.38 0.93 -10.79
CA THR A 71 -0.70 0.61 -12.19
C THR A 71 -1.14 -0.84 -12.36
N GLU A 72 -1.80 -1.15 -13.48
CA GLU A 72 -2.34 -2.48 -13.77
C GLU A 72 -1.25 -3.57 -13.76
N ASP A 73 -0.08 -3.29 -14.33
CA ASP A 73 1.07 -4.20 -14.35
C ASP A 73 1.64 -4.49 -12.94
N GLN A 74 1.60 -3.52 -12.03
CA GLN A 74 1.94 -3.74 -10.61
C GLN A 74 0.89 -4.63 -9.92
N ILE A 75 -0.39 -4.45 -10.24
CA ILE A 75 -1.48 -5.29 -9.71
C ILE A 75 -1.32 -6.72 -10.24
N GLU A 76 -1.08 -6.90 -11.53
CA GLU A 76 -0.84 -8.22 -12.13
C GLU A 76 0.39 -8.90 -11.52
N TRP A 77 1.47 -8.15 -11.32
CA TRP A 77 2.64 -8.65 -10.62
C TRP A 77 2.30 -9.08 -9.19
N PHE A 78 1.61 -8.23 -8.42
CA PHE A 78 1.16 -8.55 -7.06
C PHE A 78 0.36 -9.86 -7.02
N LYS A 79 -0.64 -10.00 -7.90
CA LYS A 79 -1.49 -11.20 -7.98
C LYS A 79 -0.63 -12.44 -8.30
N SER A 80 0.29 -12.32 -9.26
CA SER A 80 1.18 -13.44 -9.63
C SER A 80 2.07 -13.90 -8.46
N GLN A 81 2.55 -12.97 -7.63
CA GLN A 81 3.36 -13.30 -6.46
C GLN A 81 2.49 -13.90 -5.37
N ALA A 82 1.32 -13.32 -5.12
CA ALA A 82 0.38 -13.80 -4.11
C ALA A 82 -0.13 -15.21 -4.42
N ASP A 83 -0.23 -15.60 -5.70
CA ASP A 83 -0.65 -16.93 -6.14
C ASP A 83 0.49 -17.95 -6.22
N SER A 84 1.74 -17.55 -5.96
CA SER A 84 2.88 -18.48 -5.95
C SER A 84 2.74 -19.56 -4.86
N ASP A 85 3.42 -20.70 -5.02
CA ASP A 85 3.44 -21.78 -4.01
C ASP A 85 3.91 -21.28 -2.63
N GLU A 86 4.77 -20.27 -2.62
CA GLU A 86 5.31 -19.67 -1.39
C GLU A 86 4.24 -18.83 -0.65
N LEU A 87 3.46 -18.03 -1.37
CA LEU A 87 2.60 -16.99 -0.78
C LEU A 87 1.10 -17.26 -0.89
N THR A 88 0.65 -18.24 -1.68
CA THR A 88 -0.77 -18.57 -1.85
C THR A 88 -1.46 -18.72 -0.50
N GLY A 89 -2.39 -17.83 -0.16
CA GLY A 89 -3.13 -17.84 1.11
C GLY A 89 -2.40 -17.27 2.32
N VAL A 90 -1.16 -16.79 2.21
CA VAL A 90 -0.46 -16.03 3.27
C VAL A 90 -1.14 -14.68 3.46
N GLN A 91 -1.40 -14.29 4.71
CA GLN A 91 -2.04 -13.00 4.98
C GLN A 91 -1.10 -11.83 4.69
N GLY A 92 -1.60 -10.82 3.97
CA GLY A 92 -0.82 -9.67 3.55
C GLY A 92 -1.24 -8.34 4.18
N ILE A 93 -0.30 -7.40 4.21
CA ILE A 93 -0.55 -5.97 4.42
C ILE A 93 0.07 -5.21 3.24
N VAL A 94 -0.67 -4.27 2.67
CA VAL A 94 -0.21 -3.42 1.57
C VAL A 94 0.15 -2.04 2.09
N PHE A 95 1.29 -1.53 1.66
CA PHE A 95 1.69 -0.13 1.79
C PHE A 95 1.76 0.52 0.41
N VAL A 96 1.15 1.70 0.31
CA VAL A 96 1.10 2.51 -0.90
C VAL A 96 1.09 3.97 -0.49
N HIS A 97 1.73 4.87 -1.22
CA HIS A 97 1.82 6.26 -0.76
C HIS A 97 0.51 7.04 -0.92
N ILE A 98 -0.06 7.03 -2.13
CA ILE A 98 -1.27 7.79 -2.48
C ILE A 98 -2.52 7.01 -2.05
N PRO A 99 -3.49 7.64 -1.36
CA PRO A 99 -4.73 7.00 -0.94
C PRO A 99 -5.51 6.38 -2.09
N LEU A 100 -6.18 5.27 -1.81
CA LEU A 100 -7.15 4.66 -2.72
C LEU A 100 -8.43 5.50 -2.75
N GLN A 101 -9.24 5.38 -3.82
CA GLN A 101 -10.53 6.10 -3.86
C GLN A 101 -11.52 5.54 -2.83
N GLU A 102 -11.41 4.25 -2.50
CA GLU A 102 -12.24 3.54 -1.53
C GLU A 102 -12.24 4.21 -0.16
N ILE A 103 -11.10 4.78 0.31
CA ILE A 103 -11.05 5.40 1.63
C ILE A 103 -11.92 6.66 1.71
N LEU A 104 -11.96 7.45 0.63
CA LEU A 104 -12.82 8.63 0.54
C LEU A 104 -14.30 8.23 0.43
N LEU A 105 -14.61 7.21 -0.38
CA LEU A 105 -15.98 6.68 -0.50
C LEU A 105 -16.48 6.16 0.85
N TYR A 106 -15.65 5.40 1.56
CA TYR A 106 -16.02 4.83 2.86
C TYR A 106 -16.17 5.91 3.94
N TRP A 107 -15.28 6.91 3.96
CA TRP A 107 -15.43 8.07 4.84
C TRP A 107 -16.74 8.81 4.58
N ASN A 108 -17.07 9.09 3.32
CA ASN A 108 -18.30 9.83 2.98
C ASN A 108 -19.56 9.06 3.36
N ALA A 109 -19.54 7.73 3.29
CA ALA A 109 -20.67 6.89 3.66
C ALA A 109 -20.79 6.66 5.17
N TYR A 110 -19.67 6.48 5.86
CA TYR A 110 -19.62 5.93 7.23
C TYR A 110 -18.78 6.73 8.22
N GLY A 111 -18.27 7.91 7.86
CA GLY A 111 -17.37 8.70 8.71
C GLY A 111 -17.98 9.18 10.04
N GLY A 112 -19.31 9.10 10.18
CA GLY A 112 -20.02 9.35 11.44
C GLY A 112 -20.21 8.12 12.33
N ASP A 113 -19.83 6.92 11.85
CA ASP A 113 -19.97 5.65 12.58
C ASP A 113 -18.60 5.19 13.11
N PRO A 114 -18.33 5.35 14.42
CA PRO A 114 -17.06 4.97 15.02
C PRO A 114 -16.81 3.45 15.05
N SER A 115 -17.80 2.61 14.73
CA SER A 115 -17.60 1.17 14.59
C SER A 115 -17.00 0.79 13.24
N LEU A 116 -17.18 1.65 12.22
CA LEU A 116 -16.72 1.42 10.85
C LEU A 116 -15.57 2.35 10.45
N VAL A 117 -15.53 3.56 10.98
CA VAL A 117 -14.47 4.54 10.69
C VAL A 117 -14.02 5.19 11.99
N THR A 118 -12.73 5.11 12.28
CA THR A 118 -12.13 5.71 13.47
C THR A 118 -11.03 6.69 13.10
N GLY A 119 -10.84 7.73 13.91
CA GLY A 119 -9.80 8.74 13.71
C GLY A 119 -10.33 10.07 13.18
N LEU A 120 -9.45 10.86 12.57
CA LEU A 120 -9.68 12.24 12.18
C LEU A 120 -9.33 12.49 10.72
N LYS A 121 -10.28 13.02 9.96
CA LYS A 121 -10.04 13.65 8.66
C LYS A 121 -9.99 15.16 8.87
N THR A 122 -8.81 15.75 8.72
CA THR A 122 -8.60 17.19 8.95
C THR A 122 -8.25 17.96 7.67
N GLU A 123 -7.99 17.26 6.58
CA GLU A 123 -7.85 17.81 5.23
C GLU A 123 -8.57 16.97 4.18
N ASP A 124 -8.58 17.42 2.93
CA ASP A 124 -9.16 16.66 1.83
C ASP A 124 -8.35 15.41 1.52
N VAL A 125 -9.03 14.33 1.11
CA VAL A 125 -8.36 13.09 0.70
C VAL A 125 -7.85 13.27 -0.72
N CYS A 126 -6.53 13.28 -0.90
CA CYS A 126 -5.88 13.36 -2.20
C CYS A 126 -5.73 11.97 -2.83
N CYS A 127 -6.84 11.25 -3.00
CA CYS A 127 -6.81 9.90 -3.55
C CYS A 127 -6.37 9.85 -5.02
N SER A 128 -6.00 8.63 -5.44
CA SER A 128 -5.60 8.31 -6.82
C SER A 128 -6.62 8.83 -7.84
N SER A 129 -6.16 9.40 -8.95
CA SER A 129 -7.05 9.92 -10.00
C SER A 129 -7.80 8.84 -10.78
N VAL A 130 -7.28 7.61 -10.78
CA VAL A 130 -7.93 6.43 -11.35
C VAL A 130 -7.96 5.33 -10.29
N ASN A 131 -9.10 4.65 -10.18
CA ASN A 131 -9.19 3.40 -9.46
C ASN A 131 -8.84 2.24 -10.41
N THR A 132 -7.67 1.66 -10.21
CA THR A 132 -7.14 0.55 -11.00
C THR A 132 -7.54 -0.83 -10.45
N GLY A 133 -8.30 -0.89 -9.36
CA GLY A 133 -8.77 -2.14 -8.76
C GLY A 133 -7.84 -2.74 -7.70
N LEU A 134 -6.88 -1.96 -7.15
CA LEU A 134 -5.99 -2.43 -6.09
C LEU A 134 -6.75 -2.97 -4.87
N PHE A 135 -7.83 -2.31 -4.44
CA PHE A 135 -8.63 -2.77 -3.31
C PHE A 135 -9.20 -4.17 -3.56
N ALA A 136 -9.79 -4.40 -4.74
CA ALA A 136 -10.36 -5.69 -5.11
C ALA A 136 -9.28 -6.78 -5.17
N ALA A 137 -8.13 -6.49 -5.80
CA ALA A 137 -7.01 -7.42 -5.84
C ALA A 137 -6.50 -7.77 -4.42
N ALA A 138 -6.33 -6.78 -3.55
CA ALA A 138 -5.92 -7.01 -2.17
C ALA A 138 -6.95 -7.88 -1.41
N PHE A 139 -8.24 -7.56 -1.57
CA PHE A 139 -9.33 -8.30 -0.95
C PHE A 139 -9.36 -9.78 -1.37
N ASP A 140 -9.11 -10.09 -2.64
CA ASP A 140 -9.10 -11.45 -3.18
C ASP A 140 -7.87 -12.25 -2.72
N HIS A 141 -6.71 -11.60 -2.55
CA HIS A 141 -5.43 -12.25 -2.27
C HIS A 141 -4.99 -12.16 -0.79
N ASN A 142 -5.94 -12.43 0.10
CA ASN A 142 -5.73 -12.51 1.55
C ASN A 142 -5.09 -11.29 2.25
N VAL A 143 -5.30 -10.06 1.74
CA VAL A 143 -4.84 -8.86 2.44
C VAL A 143 -5.83 -8.48 3.55
N SER A 144 -5.30 -8.12 4.73
CA SER A 144 -6.08 -7.67 5.89
C SER A 144 -5.95 -6.16 6.16
N GLY A 145 -4.99 -5.49 5.51
CA GLY A 145 -4.75 -4.06 5.65
C GLY A 145 -4.15 -3.39 4.40
N ILE A 146 -4.60 -2.19 4.06
CA ILE A 146 -4.01 -1.31 3.06
C ILE A 146 -3.75 0.05 3.73
N PHE A 147 -2.48 0.41 3.87
CA PHE A 147 -2.07 1.64 4.57
C PHE A 147 -1.41 2.62 3.62
N HIS A 148 -1.79 3.89 3.75
CA HIS A 148 -1.29 4.97 2.92
C HIS A 148 -0.93 6.24 3.69
N GLY A 149 -0.34 7.20 2.98
CA GLY A 149 0.04 8.50 3.54
C GLY A 149 -0.47 9.61 2.64
N HIS A 150 0.47 10.46 2.19
CA HIS A 150 0.25 11.59 1.29
C HIS A 150 -0.51 12.77 1.90
N ASP A 151 -1.68 12.54 2.51
CA ASP A 151 -2.42 13.56 3.25
C ASP A 151 -1.91 13.59 4.69
N HIS A 152 -0.98 14.49 4.96
CA HIS A 152 -0.18 14.52 6.17
C HIS A 152 -0.95 14.85 7.47
N ASN A 153 -2.15 15.43 7.35
CA ASN A 153 -3.00 15.83 8.47
C ASN A 153 -4.16 14.83 8.71
N ASN A 154 -4.39 13.89 7.79
CA ASN A 154 -5.38 12.83 7.97
C ASN A 154 -4.80 11.66 8.78
N ASP A 155 -5.57 11.20 9.76
CA ASP A 155 -5.24 10.03 10.60
C ASP A 155 -6.54 9.28 10.92
N PHE A 156 -7.03 8.53 9.92
CA PHE A 156 -8.23 7.72 10.10
C PHE A 156 -8.12 6.35 9.44
N LEU A 157 -8.89 5.41 9.96
CA LEU A 157 -8.92 4.00 9.59
C LEU A 157 -10.37 3.57 9.33
N ALA A 158 -10.62 3.08 8.13
CA ALA A 158 -11.85 2.41 7.75
C ALA A 158 -11.72 0.89 7.96
N ARG A 159 -12.71 0.32 8.66
CA ARG A 159 -12.92 -1.11 8.81
C ARG A 159 -13.94 -1.54 7.75
N VAL A 160 -13.46 -2.07 6.64
CA VAL A 160 -14.31 -2.52 5.53
C VAL A 160 -14.66 -3.98 5.75
N GLU A 161 -15.93 -4.24 6.05
CA GLU A 161 -16.45 -5.58 6.36
C GLU A 161 -17.18 -6.18 5.16
N SER A 162 -16.94 -7.48 4.94
CA SER A 162 -17.69 -8.34 4.03
C SER A 162 -18.15 -9.57 4.79
N ASN A 163 -19.04 -10.36 4.18
CA ASN A 163 -19.60 -11.58 4.78
C ASN A 163 -18.52 -12.62 5.16
N SER A 164 -17.34 -12.57 4.56
CA SER A 164 -16.27 -13.55 4.74
C SER A 164 -15.01 -13.00 5.43
N ARG A 165 -14.79 -11.68 5.43
CA ARG A 165 -13.54 -11.08 5.90
C ARG A 165 -13.67 -9.58 6.17
N THR A 166 -12.73 -9.06 6.94
CA THR A 166 -12.53 -7.62 7.16
C THR A 166 -11.20 -7.21 6.55
N ILE A 167 -11.17 -6.06 5.89
CA ILE A 167 -9.94 -5.38 5.46
C ILE A 167 -9.92 -3.97 6.05
N HIS A 168 -8.79 -3.58 6.63
CA HIS A 168 -8.60 -2.24 7.17
C HIS A 168 -7.95 -1.36 6.09
N VAL A 169 -8.48 -0.17 5.87
CA VAL A 169 -7.92 0.77 4.88
C VAL A 169 -7.76 2.12 5.56
N GLY A 170 -6.58 2.72 5.54
CA GLY A 170 -6.41 4.01 6.22
C GLY A 170 -5.02 4.57 6.25
N TYR A 171 -4.89 5.68 6.95
CA TYR A 171 -3.65 6.45 7.02
C TYR A 171 -2.66 5.83 8.02
N GLY A 172 -1.40 5.77 7.61
CA GLY A 172 -0.29 5.56 8.52
C GLY A 172 -0.02 6.86 9.28
N ARG A 173 -0.30 6.86 10.59
CA ARG A 173 -0.04 8.01 11.46
C ARG A 173 1.41 8.48 11.32
N LYS A 174 1.58 9.77 11.04
CA LYS A 174 2.87 10.45 11.05
C LYS A 174 3.53 10.34 12.43
N SER A 175 4.82 10.03 12.45
CA SER A 175 5.66 10.17 13.65
C SER A 175 7.04 10.74 13.27
N GLY A 176 7.68 11.48 14.17
CA GLY A 176 9.01 12.09 13.95
C GLY A 176 9.04 13.47 13.28
N TYR A 177 10.25 13.99 13.02
CA TYR A 177 10.52 15.28 12.35
C TYR A 177 10.79 15.08 10.85
N GLY A 178 10.19 15.89 9.97
CA GLY A 178 10.55 15.95 8.54
C GLY A 178 9.42 15.75 7.52
N GLY A 179 8.20 15.41 7.94
CA GLY A 179 7.01 15.46 7.07
C GLY A 179 6.43 16.88 7.01
N TYR A 180 6.01 17.33 5.83
CA TYR A 180 5.13 18.51 5.70
C TYR A 180 3.75 18.22 6.36
N GLY A 181 2.91 19.22 6.62
CA GLY A 181 1.63 19.04 7.36
C GLY A 181 1.77 19.23 8.87
N GLY A 182 0.79 19.91 9.48
CA GLY A 182 0.83 20.50 10.82
C GLY A 182 0.04 19.72 11.86
#